data_AF-A0A239QT70-F1
#
_entry.id   AF-A0A239QT70-F1
#
_cell.length_a   1.000
_cell.length_b   1.000
_cell.length_c   1.000
_cell.angle_alpha   90.00
_cell.angle_beta   90.00
_cell.angle_gamma   90.00
#
_symmetry.space_group_name_H-M   'P 1'
#
loop_
_entity.id
_entity.type
_entity.pdbx_description
1 polymer ?
#
loop_
_entity_poly.entity_id
_entity_poly.type
_entity_poly.pdbx_seq_one_letter_code
_entity_poly.pdbx_strand_id
1 'polypeptide(L)'
;MNEKLPESTPDEEELRGAELEALRSRDLLGFDISYAPIEERILARTLNKIEAEELRRAALASVDHVEPPNRRWRHLPAKGLVAASIIVLFVVAVTTWNGTPALAVPPGLQYTTEPADVASAPDAQEALAELEQVALTAGIPGDGTVQYVSSSGWRVAVDDDQRSTTVFPSAREFWVASDGSGVALERQGVPLLPDGTLDPSPSYTTVDEAKDVFPPGSIDDAPSTLSRDPALLKEQLFAMRSPECREELRQASCLLDVIVGLATSHVISGELNATFWQMLSETPNVHTLGQTHDRLGRSVVALAGLPIQTEFETVVLVILVDSATGRFVGEERVTLESSLLDIDEPAVTSFTTLIDAKMVQEVGDS
;
A
#
# COMPACT_ATOMS: atom_id res chain seq x y z
N MET A 1 34.38 -36.80 -24.58
CA MET A 1 33.46 -37.15 -23.47
C MET A 1 32.26 -36.24 -23.66
N ASN A 2 31.20 -36.73 -24.31
CA ASN A 2 30.02 -35.94 -24.63
C ASN A 2 29.08 -36.01 -23.42
N GLU A 3 29.06 -34.94 -22.64
CA GLU A 3 28.15 -34.79 -21.52
C GLU A 3 26.76 -34.44 -22.07
N LYS A 4 25.85 -35.39 -21.94
CA LYS A 4 24.46 -35.28 -22.40
C LYS A 4 23.75 -34.40 -21.37
N LEU A 5 23.37 -33.18 -21.76
CA LEU A 5 22.53 -32.31 -20.94
C LEU A 5 21.21 -33.03 -20.62
N PRO A 6 20.68 -32.91 -19.39
CA PRO A 6 19.42 -33.52 -19.01
C PRO A 6 18.28 -32.92 -19.85
N GLU A 7 17.44 -33.80 -20.40
CA GLU A 7 16.17 -33.41 -21.02
C GLU A 7 15.29 -32.77 -19.94
N SER A 8 14.88 -31.52 -20.18
CA SER A 8 13.93 -30.81 -19.32
C SER A 8 12.62 -31.59 -19.26
N THR A 9 12.05 -31.66 -18.07
CA THR A 9 10.76 -32.33 -17.89
C THR A 9 9.63 -31.49 -18.51
N PRO A 10 8.53 -32.11 -18.99
CA PRO A 10 7.41 -31.38 -19.59
C PRO A 10 6.87 -30.25 -18.71
N ASP A 11 6.89 -30.45 -17.37
CA ASP A 11 6.44 -29.46 -16.39
C ASP A 11 7.35 -28.22 -16.32
N GLU A 12 8.66 -28.36 -16.55
CA GLU A 12 9.59 -27.22 -16.59
C GLU A 12 9.44 -26.38 -17.86
N GLU A 13 9.02 -27.01 -18.96
CA GLU A 13 8.78 -26.33 -20.23
C GLU A 13 7.44 -25.58 -20.21
N GLU A 14 6.42 -26.13 -19.53
CA GLU A 14 5.14 -25.47 -19.27
C GLU A 14 5.27 -24.28 -18.30
N LEU A 15 6.04 -24.44 -17.22
CA LEU A 15 6.39 -23.34 -16.29
C LEU A 15 7.17 -22.23 -16.99
N ARG A 16 8.16 -22.56 -17.85
CA ARG A 16 8.86 -21.55 -18.66
C ARG A 16 7.94 -20.86 -19.66
N GLY A 17 6.96 -21.58 -20.21
CA GLY A 17 5.95 -21.03 -21.10
C GLY A 17 5.07 -20.01 -20.39
N ALA A 18 4.56 -20.35 -19.20
CA ALA A 18 3.76 -19.46 -18.36
C ALA A 18 4.55 -18.23 -17.88
N GLU A 19 5.83 -18.39 -17.49
CA GLU A 19 6.69 -17.25 -17.14
C GLU A 19 6.96 -16.33 -18.33
N LEU A 20 7.20 -16.89 -19.53
CA LEU A 20 7.39 -16.10 -20.75
C LEU A 20 6.10 -15.39 -21.20
N GLU A 21 4.94 -16.01 -21.00
CA GLU A 21 3.64 -15.41 -21.34
C GLU A 21 3.24 -14.34 -20.31
N ALA A 22 3.54 -14.53 -19.02
CA ALA A 22 3.41 -13.49 -18.00
C ALA A 22 4.35 -12.30 -18.25
N LEU A 23 5.59 -12.54 -18.68
CA LEU A 23 6.52 -11.49 -19.08
C LEU A 23 6.05 -10.75 -20.35
N ARG A 24 5.46 -11.46 -21.31
CA ARG A 24 4.92 -10.87 -22.54
C ARG A 24 3.65 -10.05 -22.30
N SER A 25 2.77 -10.51 -21.40
CA SER A 25 1.59 -9.77 -20.96
C SER A 25 1.98 -8.52 -20.15
N ARG A 26 3.08 -8.57 -19.38
CA ARG A 26 3.66 -7.41 -18.68
C ARG A 26 4.21 -6.36 -19.63
N ASP A 27 4.90 -6.77 -20.70
CA ASP A 27 5.46 -5.87 -21.72
C ASP A 27 4.35 -5.21 -22.57
N LEU A 28 3.22 -5.91 -22.76
CA LEU A 28 2.03 -5.43 -23.48
C LEU A 28 1.19 -4.42 -22.68
N LEU A 29 1.25 -4.46 -21.34
CA LEU A 29 0.49 -3.57 -20.46
C LEU A 29 1.30 -2.37 -19.93
N GLY A 30 2.59 -2.27 -20.28
CA GLY A 30 3.44 -1.13 -19.89
C GLY A 30 3.75 -1.02 -18.39
N PHE A 31 3.45 -2.06 -17.59
CA PHE A 31 3.71 -2.09 -16.16
C PHE A 31 5.17 -2.46 -15.86
N ASP A 32 6.00 -1.44 -15.64
CA ASP A 32 7.32 -1.63 -15.04
C ASP A 32 7.19 -1.83 -13.51
N ILE A 33 7.07 -3.08 -13.08
CA ILE A 33 6.97 -3.43 -11.66
C ILE A 33 8.26 -3.25 -10.85
N SER A 34 9.35 -2.76 -11.45
CA SER A 34 10.49 -2.28 -10.66
C SER A 34 10.11 -1.03 -9.84
N TYR A 35 9.09 -0.28 -10.30
CA TYR A 35 8.49 0.87 -9.61
C TYR A 35 7.12 0.59 -8.99
N ALA A 36 6.59 -0.62 -9.15
CA ALA A 36 5.39 -1.04 -8.42
C ALA A 36 5.67 -0.94 -6.92
N PRO A 37 4.76 -0.32 -6.14
CA PRO A 37 4.82 -0.35 -4.68
C PRO A 37 5.07 -1.79 -4.23
N ILE A 38 5.90 -1.99 -3.19
CA ILE A 38 6.26 -3.32 -2.68
C ILE A 38 5.01 -4.21 -2.45
N GLU A 39 3.87 -3.59 -2.13
CA GLU A 39 2.57 -4.21 -1.92
C GLU A 39 1.98 -4.89 -3.17
N GLU A 40 2.16 -4.35 -4.38
CA GLU A 40 1.74 -5.02 -5.62
C GLU A 40 2.59 -6.26 -5.90
N ARG A 41 3.87 -6.23 -5.49
CA ARG A 41 4.76 -7.41 -5.56
C ARG A 41 4.38 -8.48 -4.54
N ILE A 42 3.89 -8.07 -3.37
CA ILE A 42 3.37 -8.98 -2.32
C ILE A 42 2.07 -9.63 -2.80
N LEU A 43 1.13 -8.84 -3.35
CA LEU A 43 -0.13 -9.35 -3.89
C LEU A 43 0.12 -10.33 -5.04
N ALA A 44 0.98 -9.98 -6.00
CA ALA A 44 1.34 -10.86 -7.11
C ALA A 44 2.01 -12.16 -6.63
N ARG A 45 2.90 -12.12 -5.63
CA ARG A 45 3.49 -13.34 -5.05
C ARG A 45 2.47 -14.21 -4.32
N THR A 46 1.52 -13.59 -3.64
CA THR A 46 0.51 -14.31 -2.85
C THR A 46 -0.47 -15.02 -3.77
N LEU A 47 -0.93 -14.35 -4.82
CA LEU A 47 -1.77 -14.94 -5.87
C LEU A 47 -1.07 -16.10 -6.58
N ASN A 48 0.20 -15.91 -6.99
CA ASN A 48 0.99 -16.98 -7.61
C ASN A 48 1.19 -18.20 -6.67
N LYS A 49 1.29 -17.97 -5.35
CA LYS A 49 1.42 -19.06 -4.38
C LYS A 49 0.11 -19.84 -4.21
N ILE A 50 -1.02 -19.15 -4.20
CA ILE A 50 -2.35 -19.79 -4.12
C ILE A 50 -2.61 -20.64 -5.36
N GLU A 51 -2.36 -20.09 -6.55
CA GLU A 51 -2.53 -20.80 -7.82
C GLU A 51 -1.62 -22.04 -7.92
N ALA A 52 -0.35 -21.92 -7.50
CA ALA A 52 0.58 -23.04 -7.44
C ALA A 52 0.14 -24.14 -6.44
N GLU A 53 -0.44 -23.77 -5.30
CA GLU A 53 -0.99 -24.74 -4.34
C GLU A 53 -2.26 -25.43 -4.86
N GLU A 54 -3.12 -24.72 -5.59
CA GLU A 54 -4.31 -25.30 -6.21
C GLU A 54 -3.96 -26.25 -7.35
N LEU A 55 -3.02 -25.88 -8.22
CA LEU A 55 -2.48 -26.76 -9.26
C LEU A 55 -1.82 -28.00 -8.66
N ARG A 56 -1.09 -27.86 -7.54
CA ARG A 56 -0.51 -28.99 -6.82
C ARG A 56 -1.58 -29.90 -6.21
N ARG A 57 -2.67 -29.35 -5.67
CA ARG A 57 -3.81 -30.15 -5.17
C ARG A 57 -4.53 -30.87 -6.31
N ALA A 58 -4.74 -30.21 -7.45
CA ALA A 58 -5.34 -30.81 -8.63
C ALA A 58 -4.47 -31.94 -9.21
N ALA A 59 -3.15 -31.75 -9.26
CA ALA A 59 -2.19 -32.77 -9.69
C ALA A 59 -2.13 -33.97 -8.72
N LEU A 60 -2.25 -33.74 -7.41
CA LEU A 60 -2.32 -34.83 -6.44
C LEU A 60 -3.67 -35.58 -6.49
N ALA A 61 -4.77 -34.88 -6.80
CA ALA A 61 -6.08 -35.50 -6.99
C ALA A 61 -6.18 -36.33 -8.29
N SER A 62 -5.37 -36.02 -9.31
CA SER A 62 -5.37 -36.75 -10.59
C SER A 62 -4.56 -38.05 -10.57
N VAL A 63 -3.70 -38.27 -9.56
CA VAL A 63 -2.88 -39.48 -9.41
C VAL A 63 -3.68 -40.70 -8.92
N ASP A 64 -4.90 -40.52 -8.42
CA ASP A 64 -5.73 -41.61 -7.88
C ASP A 64 -6.73 -42.26 -8.87
N HIS A 65 -6.59 -42.04 -10.19
CA HIS A 65 -7.41 -42.72 -11.21
C HIS A 65 -6.58 -43.62 -12.12
N VAL A 66 -5.89 -44.59 -11.53
CA VAL A 66 -5.52 -45.82 -12.24
C VAL A 66 -6.64 -46.84 -12.02
N GLU A 67 -7.53 -46.99 -13.00
CA GLU A 67 -8.57 -48.03 -13.00
C GLU A 67 -7.93 -49.42 -12.85
N PRO A 68 -8.23 -50.19 -11.79
CA PRO A 68 -7.79 -51.57 -11.70
C PRO A 68 -8.70 -52.47 -12.56
N PRO A 69 -8.15 -53.52 -13.20
CA PRO A 69 -8.92 -54.39 -14.08
C PRO A 69 -9.93 -55.23 -13.29
N ASN A 70 -11.17 -55.20 -13.81
CA ASN A 70 -12.35 -55.95 -13.40
C ASN A 70 -12.09 -57.40 -12.94
N ARG A 71 -12.41 -57.72 -11.68
CA ARG A 71 -12.59 -59.11 -11.25
C ARG A 71 -13.73 -59.28 -10.24
N ARG A 72 -14.69 -60.14 -10.62
CA ARG A 72 -15.94 -60.48 -9.93
C ARG A 72 -15.74 -61.19 -8.58
N TRP A 73 -16.60 -60.79 -7.62
CA TRP A 73 -17.28 -61.59 -6.57
C TRP A 73 -16.49 -62.09 -5.34
N ARG A 74 -16.83 -61.59 -4.13
CA ARG A 74 -17.60 -62.27 -3.06
C ARG A 74 -17.57 -61.51 -1.72
N HIS A 75 -18.68 -61.62 -0.98
CA HIS A 75 -19.00 -61.04 0.33
C HIS A 75 -18.01 -61.39 1.46
N LEU A 76 -17.78 -60.44 2.40
CA LEU A 76 -18.04 -60.51 3.86
C LEU A 76 -17.40 -59.31 4.62
N PRO A 77 -17.85 -59.00 5.86
CA PRO A 77 -17.75 -57.67 6.47
C PRO A 77 -16.61 -57.52 7.49
N ALA A 78 -16.04 -56.33 7.63
CA ALA A 78 -15.23 -55.96 8.79
C ALA A 78 -15.16 -54.44 9.03
N LYS A 79 -15.78 -54.03 10.13
CA LYS A 79 -15.29 -53.13 11.19
C LYS A 79 -14.32 -51.99 10.81
N GLY A 80 -14.85 -50.76 10.92
CA GLY A 80 -14.35 -49.76 11.88
C GLY A 80 -13.12 -48.93 11.49
N LEU A 81 -13.35 -47.63 11.25
CA LEU A 81 -12.47 -46.58 11.75
C LEU A 81 -13.26 -45.28 11.90
N VAL A 82 -13.25 -44.77 13.13
CA VAL A 82 -13.81 -43.48 13.54
C VAL A 82 -12.88 -42.40 12.99
N ALA A 83 -13.39 -41.58 12.06
CA ALA A 83 -12.75 -40.32 11.70
C ALA A 83 -13.47 -39.20 12.45
N ALA A 84 -12.80 -38.65 13.47
CA ALA A 84 -13.25 -37.46 14.17
C ALA A 84 -13.08 -36.26 13.22
N SER A 85 -14.19 -35.79 12.66
CA SER A 85 -14.25 -34.56 11.88
C SER A 85 -14.15 -33.37 12.84
N ILE A 86 -12.99 -32.70 12.89
CA ILE A 86 -12.91 -31.34 13.43
C ILE A 86 -13.57 -30.45 12.39
N ILE A 87 -14.85 -30.16 12.58
CA ILE A 87 -15.53 -29.07 11.88
C ILE A 87 -14.99 -27.79 12.52
N VAL A 88 -14.00 -27.15 11.88
CA VAL A 88 -13.72 -25.73 12.13
C VAL A 88 -14.89 -24.97 11.53
N LEU A 89 -15.88 -24.70 12.37
CA LEU A 89 -16.97 -23.80 12.07
C LEU A 89 -16.38 -22.39 12.08
N PHE A 90 -16.01 -21.89 10.91
CA PHE A 90 -15.95 -20.45 10.69
C PHE A 90 -17.37 -19.93 10.94
N VAL A 91 -17.59 -19.36 12.12
CA VAL A 91 -18.76 -18.54 12.39
C VAL A 91 -18.51 -17.22 11.67
N VAL A 92 -18.71 -17.21 10.36
CA VAL A 92 -19.04 -15.97 9.67
C VAL A 92 -20.48 -15.70 10.06
N ALA A 93 -20.67 -14.78 11.01
CA ALA A 93 -21.98 -14.22 11.28
C ALA A 93 -22.38 -13.36 10.06
N VAL A 94 -22.78 -14.02 8.96
CA VAL A 94 -23.47 -13.37 7.85
C VAL A 94 -24.90 -13.14 8.33
N THR A 95 -25.13 -12.01 8.98
CA THR A 95 -26.47 -11.47 9.11
C THR A 95 -26.97 -11.16 7.70
N THR A 96 -27.91 -11.96 7.23
CA THR A 96 -28.57 -11.83 5.94
C THR A 96 -29.42 -10.55 5.90
N TRP A 97 -28.81 -9.44 5.50
CA TRP A 97 -29.51 -8.23 5.07
C TRP A 97 -29.53 -8.19 3.55
N ASN A 98 -30.73 -8.26 2.97
CA ASN A 98 -30.97 -8.07 1.53
C ASN A 98 -30.92 -6.57 1.18
N GLY A 99 -29.72 -5.99 1.25
CA GLY A 99 -29.37 -4.71 0.65
C GLY A 99 -27.96 -4.84 0.11
N THR A 100 -27.67 -4.24 -1.04
CA THR A 100 -26.29 -4.00 -1.47
C THR A 100 -25.56 -3.39 -0.26
N PRO A 101 -24.46 -4.00 0.24
CA PRO A 101 -23.77 -3.43 1.39
C PRO A 101 -23.30 -2.04 0.98
N ALA A 102 -23.85 -1.00 1.60
CA ALA A 102 -23.26 0.32 1.53
C ALA A 102 -21.80 0.14 1.97
N LEU A 103 -20.84 0.55 1.13
CA LEU A 103 -19.44 0.49 1.49
C LEU A 103 -19.27 1.22 2.83
N ALA A 104 -18.80 0.51 3.84
CA ALA A 104 -18.50 1.11 5.14
C ALA A 104 -17.15 1.84 5.01
N VAL A 105 -17.18 2.99 4.33
CA VAL A 105 -16.03 3.87 4.13
C VAL A 105 -15.84 4.71 5.40
N PRO A 106 -14.61 4.93 5.91
CA PRO A 106 -14.38 5.74 7.08
C PRO A 106 -14.81 7.16 6.77
N PRO A 107 -15.25 7.91 7.79
CA PRO A 107 -15.47 9.33 7.60
C PRO A 107 -14.15 9.98 7.21
N GLY A 108 -14.23 10.92 6.27
CA GLY A 108 -13.10 11.77 5.90
C GLY A 108 -12.82 12.80 6.97
N LEU A 109 -11.58 13.31 6.95
CA LEU A 109 -11.24 14.46 7.78
C LEU A 109 -12.01 15.70 7.31
N GLN A 110 -12.22 16.63 8.23
CA GLN A 110 -12.87 17.89 7.91
C GLN A 110 -11.83 18.90 7.44
N TYR A 111 -12.10 19.52 6.30
CA TYR A 111 -11.21 20.52 5.69
C TYR A 111 -11.91 21.87 5.60
N THR A 112 -11.15 22.95 5.42
CA THR A 112 -11.73 24.28 5.15
C THR A 112 -12.33 24.32 3.74
N THR A 113 -11.64 23.70 2.78
CA THR A 113 -12.15 23.47 1.43
C THR A 113 -12.27 21.98 1.22
N GLU A 114 -13.44 21.51 0.79
CA GLU A 114 -13.66 20.09 0.53
C GLU A 114 -12.77 19.59 -0.63
N PRO A 115 -12.28 18.34 -0.59
CA PRO A 115 -11.44 17.78 -1.65
C PRO A 115 -12.09 17.84 -3.04
N ALA A 116 -13.42 17.71 -3.12
CA ALA A 116 -14.19 17.84 -4.36
C ALA A 116 -14.07 19.24 -5.01
N ASP A 117 -13.80 20.26 -4.20
CA ASP A 117 -13.71 21.67 -4.60
C ASP A 117 -12.25 22.15 -4.71
N VAL A 118 -11.27 21.25 -4.71
CA VAL A 118 -9.82 21.60 -4.69
C VAL A 118 -9.41 22.58 -5.80
N ALA A 119 -10.04 22.50 -6.98
CA ALA A 119 -9.74 23.43 -8.09
C ALA A 119 -10.11 24.89 -7.79
N SER A 120 -10.99 25.13 -6.82
CA SER A 120 -11.38 26.46 -6.32
C SER A 120 -10.68 26.83 -5.01
N ALA A 121 -9.86 25.93 -4.45
CA ALA A 121 -9.13 26.16 -3.21
C ALA A 121 -7.98 27.16 -3.42
N PRO A 122 -7.55 27.87 -2.36
CA PRO A 122 -6.38 28.74 -2.43
C PRO A 122 -5.13 27.99 -2.89
N ASP A 123 -4.26 28.68 -3.63
CA ASP A 123 -2.91 28.22 -3.94
C ASP A 123 -2.11 28.01 -2.63
N ALA A 124 -1.28 26.97 -2.59
CA ALA A 124 -0.56 26.57 -1.39
C ALA A 124 0.73 27.35 -1.11
N GLN A 125 1.16 28.30 -1.96
CA GLN A 125 2.46 28.98 -1.85
C GLN A 125 2.77 29.53 -0.46
N GLU A 126 1.84 30.23 0.18
CA GLU A 126 2.06 30.80 1.52
C GLU A 126 2.21 29.70 2.58
N ALA A 127 1.32 28.69 2.56
CA ALA A 127 1.38 27.57 3.49
C ALA A 127 2.67 26.74 3.31
N LEU A 128 3.12 26.53 2.07
CA LEU A 128 4.35 25.81 1.76
C LEU A 128 5.59 26.58 2.22
N ALA A 129 5.61 27.91 2.09
CA ALA A 129 6.69 28.74 2.61
C ALA A 129 6.78 28.67 4.14
N GLU A 130 5.66 28.63 4.85
CA GLU A 130 5.64 28.42 6.30
C GLU A 130 6.17 27.03 6.69
N LEU A 131 5.71 25.99 6.01
CA LEU A 131 6.15 24.61 6.24
C LEU A 131 7.65 24.43 5.96
N GLU A 132 8.18 25.09 4.93
CA GLU A 132 9.62 25.13 4.65
C GLU A 132 10.41 25.67 5.84
N GLN A 133 10.03 26.84 6.37
CA GLN A 133 10.73 27.46 7.49
C GLN A 133 10.71 26.58 8.75
N VAL A 134 9.57 25.97 9.05
CA VAL A 134 9.44 25.08 10.20
C VAL A 134 10.29 23.81 10.00
N ALA A 135 10.23 23.21 8.81
CA ALA A 135 11.01 22.00 8.48
C ALA A 135 12.52 22.20 8.60
N LEU A 136 13.06 23.36 8.21
CA LEU A 136 14.49 23.69 8.36
C LEU A 136 14.96 23.66 9.82
N THR A 137 14.07 23.93 10.76
CA THR A 137 14.40 23.89 12.20
C THR A 137 14.20 22.51 12.82
N ALA A 138 13.52 21.60 12.11
CA ALA A 138 13.25 20.25 12.58
C ALA A 138 14.49 19.35 12.38
N GLY A 139 15.06 18.86 13.48
CA GLY A 139 16.10 17.83 13.42
C GLY A 139 15.57 16.49 12.89
N ILE A 140 16.45 15.50 12.74
CA ILE A 140 16.02 14.11 12.54
C ILE A 140 15.64 13.54 13.92
N PRO A 141 14.44 12.95 14.10
CA PRO A 141 14.09 12.31 15.37
C PRO A 141 14.96 11.09 15.65
N GLY A 142 15.33 10.89 16.92
CA GLY A 142 16.15 9.75 17.35
C GLY A 142 17.65 9.96 17.18
N ASP A 143 18.44 8.98 17.63
CA ASP A 143 19.91 9.04 17.69
C ASP A 143 20.62 7.78 17.17
N GLY A 144 19.87 6.90 16.50
CA GLY A 144 20.36 5.63 15.97
C GLY A 144 20.81 5.68 14.50
N THR A 145 21.03 4.49 13.94
CA THR A 145 21.51 4.31 12.55
C THR A 145 20.52 3.53 11.67
N VAL A 146 19.45 3.00 12.24
CA VAL A 146 18.38 2.31 11.54
C VAL A 146 17.19 3.26 11.42
N GLN A 147 16.65 3.42 10.23
CA GLN A 147 15.43 4.19 10.00
C GLN A 147 14.25 3.33 10.46
N TYR A 148 13.36 3.87 11.29
CA TYR A 148 12.11 3.24 11.69
C TYR A 148 10.93 4.13 11.29
N VAL A 149 9.98 3.55 10.56
CA VAL A 149 8.71 4.18 10.20
C VAL A 149 7.57 3.26 10.63
N SER A 150 6.62 3.82 11.38
CA SER A 150 5.41 3.15 11.82
C SER A 150 4.19 3.90 11.33
N SER A 151 3.24 3.18 10.76
CA SER A 151 2.03 3.74 10.18
C SER A 151 0.82 2.87 10.45
N SER A 152 -0.34 3.50 10.49
CA SER A 152 -1.62 2.80 10.37
C SER A 152 -2.37 3.33 9.18
N GLY A 153 -3.01 2.43 8.45
CA GLY A 153 -3.78 2.78 7.28
C GLY A 153 -5.04 1.95 7.16
N TRP A 154 -5.79 2.29 6.13
CA TRP A 154 -7.02 1.62 5.78
C TRP A 154 -7.08 1.53 4.28
N ARG A 155 -7.38 0.33 3.77
CA ARG A 155 -7.50 0.09 2.34
C ARG A 155 -8.74 -0.72 2.03
N VAL A 156 -9.41 -0.30 0.97
CA VAL A 156 -10.45 -1.06 0.30
C VAL A 156 -9.78 -2.07 -0.64
N ALA A 157 -9.98 -3.36 -0.39
CA ALA A 157 -9.60 -4.43 -1.30
C ALA A 157 -10.84 -4.91 -2.07
N VAL A 158 -10.73 -4.93 -3.39
CA VAL A 158 -11.77 -5.47 -4.28
C VAL A 158 -11.35 -6.88 -4.70
N ASP A 159 -12.21 -7.85 -4.41
CA ASP A 159 -12.14 -9.19 -5.00
C ASP A 159 -13.02 -9.20 -6.24
N ASP A 160 -12.39 -9.18 -7.42
CA ASP A 160 -13.07 -9.15 -8.72
C ASP A 160 -13.90 -10.41 -8.99
N ASP A 161 -13.46 -11.56 -8.49
CA ASP A 161 -14.14 -12.84 -8.71
C ASP A 161 -15.42 -12.94 -7.87
N GLN A 162 -15.37 -12.44 -6.64
CA GLN A 162 -16.50 -12.47 -5.70
C GLN A 162 -17.35 -11.21 -5.73
N ARG A 163 -16.91 -10.16 -6.45
CA ARG A 163 -17.47 -8.80 -6.40
C ARG A 163 -17.68 -8.34 -4.95
N SER A 164 -16.73 -8.67 -4.09
CA SER A 164 -16.81 -8.36 -2.68
C SER A 164 -15.74 -7.32 -2.37
N THR A 165 -16.16 -6.28 -1.67
CA THR A 165 -15.27 -5.25 -1.20
C THR A 165 -15.01 -5.50 0.27
N THR A 166 -13.76 -5.81 0.61
CA THR A 166 -13.36 -6.01 1.99
C THR A 166 -12.45 -4.88 2.44
N VAL A 167 -12.67 -4.50 3.67
CA VAL A 167 -12.05 -3.37 4.32
C VAL A 167 -11.12 -3.92 5.40
N PHE A 168 -9.84 -3.58 5.33
CA PHE A 168 -8.87 -3.98 6.34
C PHE A 168 -8.11 -2.78 6.87
N PRO A 169 -8.21 -2.47 8.17
CA PRO A 169 -7.20 -1.62 8.79
C PRO A 169 -5.88 -2.38 8.80
N SER A 170 -4.79 -1.69 8.50
CA SER A 170 -3.43 -2.23 8.59
C SER A 170 -2.58 -1.37 9.52
N ALA A 171 -1.65 -2.02 10.20
CA ALA A 171 -0.55 -1.38 10.89
C ALA A 171 0.74 -1.92 10.28
N ARG A 172 1.61 -1.01 9.85
CA ARG A 172 2.87 -1.34 9.21
C ARG A 172 4.01 -0.69 9.95
N GLU A 173 5.01 -1.51 10.24
CA GLU A 173 6.29 -1.09 10.78
C GLU A 173 7.38 -1.44 9.77
N PHE A 174 8.30 -0.51 9.54
CA PHE A 174 9.37 -0.70 8.58
C PHE A 174 10.70 -0.21 9.15
N TRP A 175 11.70 -1.10 9.12
CA TRP A 175 13.06 -0.79 9.51
C TRP A 175 13.99 -0.88 8.30
N VAL A 176 14.82 0.13 8.09
CA VAL A 176 15.84 0.16 7.04
C VAL A 176 17.20 0.51 7.64
N ALA A 177 18.14 -0.42 7.52
CA ALA A 177 19.52 -0.22 7.95
C ALA A 177 20.33 0.51 6.88
N SER A 178 21.49 1.06 7.26
CA SER A 178 22.36 1.83 6.36
C SER A 178 22.96 1.04 5.20
N ASP A 179 22.95 -0.29 5.27
CA ASP A 179 23.40 -1.18 4.19
C ASP A 179 22.27 -1.57 3.22
N GLY A 180 21.08 -0.96 3.37
CA GLY A 180 19.90 -1.25 2.55
C GLY A 180 19.21 -2.59 2.88
N SER A 181 19.60 -3.26 3.97
CA SER A 181 18.80 -4.34 4.54
C SER A 181 17.61 -3.77 5.34
N GLY A 182 16.55 -4.56 5.50
CA GLY A 182 15.38 -4.09 6.21
C GLY A 182 14.40 -5.18 6.60
N VAL A 183 13.44 -4.79 7.43
CA VAL A 183 12.33 -5.65 7.86
C VAL A 183 11.05 -4.85 7.72
N ALA A 184 10.02 -5.44 7.10
CA ALA A 184 8.66 -4.92 7.15
C ALA A 184 7.82 -5.89 7.97
N LEU A 185 7.05 -5.34 8.91
CA LEU A 185 5.98 -6.06 9.62
C LEU A 185 4.67 -5.40 9.26
N GLU A 186 3.70 -6.22 8.85
CA GLU A 186 2.33 -5.81 8.64
C GLU A 186 1.41 -6.65 9.52
N ARG A 187 0.48 -5.97 10.19
CA ARG A 187 -0.49 -6.56 11.10
C ARG A 187 -1.86 -5.98 10.80
N GLN A 188 -2.90 -6.66 11.26
CA GLN A 188 -4.22 -6.04 11.34
C GLN A 188 -4.13 -4.75 12.18
N GLY A 189 -4.52 -3.63 11.55
CA GLY A 189 -4.44 -2.30 12.14
C GLY A 189 -5.53 -2.06 13.16
N VAL A 190 -5.50 -0.90 13.83
CA VAL A 190 -6.45 -0.48 14.87
C VAL A 190 -7.81 -0.11 14.24
N PRO A 191 -8.97 -0.41 14.87
CA PRO A 191 -10.26 -0.02 14.31
C PRO A 191 -10.43 1.49 14.43
N LEU A 192 -11.33 2.04 13.62
CA LEU A 192 -11.69 3.44 13.70
C LEU A 192 -12.84 3.66 14.68
N LEU A 193 -12.77 4.76 15.40
CA LEU A 193 -13.91 5.32 16.10
C LEU A 193 -14.93 5.90 15.08
N PRO A 194 -16.20 6.09 15.47
CA PRO A 194 -17.22 6.65 14.57
C PRO A 194 -16.89 8.03 13.96
N ASP A 195 -15.94 8.75 14.56
CA ASP A 195 -15.44 10.05 14.09
C ASP A 195 -14.23 9.93 13.14
N GLY A 196 -13.76 8.72 12.82
CA GLY A 196 -12.61 8.48 11.95
C GLY A 196 -11.27 8.54 12.64
N THR A 197 -11.20 8.76 13.95
CA THR A 197 -9.93 8.67 14.68
C THR A 197 -9.58 7.21 14.98
N LEU A 198 -8.30 6.92 15.21
CA LEU A 198 -7.87 5.57 15.62
C LEU A 198 -8.33 5.28 17.06
N ASP A 199 -8.88 4.09 17.32
CA ASP A 199 -9.22 3.65 18.68
C ASP A 199 -7.94 3.43 19.53
N PRO A 200 -7.69 4.20 20.59
CA PRO A 200 -6.47 4.07 21.39
C PRO A 200 -6.40 2.77 22.22
N SER A 201 -7.44 1.93 22.25
CA SER A 201 -7.49 0.71 23.07
C SER A 201 -8.18 -0.46 22.37
N PRO A 202 -7.59 -1.01 21.28
CA PRO A 202 -8.24 -2.04 20.50
C PRO A 202 -8.29 -3.39 21.23
N SER A 203 -9.41 -4.12 21.09
CA SER A 203 -9.54 -5.49 21.59
C SER A 203 -9.36 -6.51 20.46
N TYR A 204 -8.16 -7.08 20.32
CA TYR A 204 -7.88 -8.14 19.34
C TYR A 204 -7.61 -9.49 19.99
N THR A 205 -8.13 -10.58 19.40
CA THR A 205 -7.92 -11.96 19.89
C THR A 205 -6.94 -12.78 19.06
N THR A 206 -6.60 -12.36 17.84
CA THR A 206 -5.56 -12.98 16.98
C THR A 206 -5.05 -11.94 15.98
N VAL A 207 -3.74 -11.77 15.88
CA VAL A 207 -3.11 -10.87 14.90
C VAL A 207 -2.44 -11.76 13.85
N ASP A 208 -2.99 -11.80 12.64
CA ASP A 208 -2.22 -12.29 11.50
C ASP A 208 -1.11 -11.26 11.24
N GLU A 209 0.14 -11.73 11.29
CA GLU A 209 1.34 -10.93 11.06
C GLU A 209 2.01 -11.42 9.78
N ALA A 210 2.21 -10.51 8.82
CA ALA A 210 3.07 -10.72 7.69
C ALA A 210 4.43 -10.07 7.98
N LYS A 211 5.51 -10.81 7.71
CA LYS A 211 6.88 -10.35 7.90
C LYS A 211 7.69 -10.55 6.63
N ASP A 212 8.24 -9.46 6.12
CA ASP A 212 9.22 -9.47 5.04
C ASP A 212 10.59 -9.08 5.55
N VAL A 213 11.61 -9.78 5.04
CA VAL A 213 13.02 -9.53 5.35
C VAL A 213 13.75 -9.25 4.04
N PHE A 214 14.42 -8.10 3.99
CA PHE A 214 15.15 -7.63 2.83
C PHE A 214 16.66 -7.79 3.09
N PRO A 215 17.40 -8.55 2.25
CA PRO A 215 18.84 -8.67 2.41
C PRO A 215 19.56 -7.34 2.14
N PRO A 216 20.84 -7.20 2.54
CA PRO A 216 21.63 -5.99 2.25
C PRO A 216 21.61 -5.60 0.77
N GLY A 217 21.51 -4.30 0.49
CA GLY A 217 21.42 -3.72 -0.84
C GLY A 217 20.07 -3.90 -1.54
N SER A 218 19.02 -4.33 -0.83
CA SER A 218 17.68 -4.50 -1.42
C SER A 218 16.85 -3.23 -1.44
N ILE A 219 17.07 -2.35 -0.47
CA ILE A 219 16.35 -1.08 -0.31
C ILE A 219 17.35 0.05 -0.56
N ASP A 220 17.05 0.87 -1.57
CA ASP A 220 17.83 2.07 -1.85
C ASP A 220 17.51 3.16 -0.83
N ASP A 221 18.53 3.79 -0.26
CA ASP A 221 18.39 4.97 0.61
C ASP A 221 18.15 6.23 -0.24
N ALA A 222 17.08 6.22 -1.03
CA ALA A 222 16.76 7.28 -1.98
C ALA A 222 16.85 8.70 -1.36
N PRO A 223 16.33 8.97 -0.13
CA PRO A 223 16.38 10.31 0.47
C PRO A 223 17.78 10.92 0.62
N SER A 224 18.82 10.12 0.85
CA SER A 224 20.19 10.63 1.00
C SER A 224 20.83 11.02 -0.34
N THR A 225 20.30 10.51 -1.45
CA THR A 225 20.78 10.79 -2.81
C THR A 225 20.03 11.92 -3.51
N LEU A 226 18.86 12.31 -2.97
CA LEU A 226 18.05 13.40 -3.51
C LEU A 226 18.73 14.76 -3.33
N SER A 227 18.61 15.62 -4.34
CA SER A 227 19.13 16.98 -4.36
C SER A 227 18.45 17.85 -3.30
N ARG A 228 19.18 18.86 -2.82
CA ARG A 228 18.62 19.97 -2.02
C ARG A 228 18.37 21.22 -2.87
N ASP A 229 18.58 21.14 -4.18
CA ASP A 229 18.13 22.12 -5.16
C ASP A 229 16.71 21.74 -5.62
N PRO A 230 15.69 22.60 -5.43
CA PRO A 230 14.30 22.29 -5.76
C PRO A 230 14.06 21.89 -7.23
N ALA A 231 14.75 22.52 -8.18
CA ALA A 231 14.56 22.23 -9.59
C ALA A 231 15.17 20.87 -9.97
N LEU A 232 16.36 20.57 -9.45
CA LEU A 232 16.97 19.25 -9.63
C LEU A 232 16.19 18.15 -8.90
N LEU A 233 15.66 18.45 -7.71
CA LEU A 233 14.83 17.53 -6.95
C LEU A 233 13.59 17.15 -7.75
N LYS A 234 12.88 18.12 -8.32
CA LYS A 234 11.69 17.88 -9.16
C LYS A 234 11.99 16.90 -10.29
N GLU A 235 13.09 17.11 -11.00
CA GLU A 235 13.49 16.20 -12.09
C GLU A 235 13.86 14.80 -11.59
N GLN A 236 14.51 14.67 -10.43
CA GLN A 236 14.80 13.38 -9.82
C GLN A 236 13.53 12.64 -9.43
N LEU A 237 12.54 13.33 -8.84
CA LEU A 237 11.26 12.70 -8.46
C LEU A 237 10.44 12.29 -9.69
N PHE A 238 10.44 13.08 -10.77
CA PHE A 238 9.80 12.66 -12.02
C PHE A 238 10.47 11.47 -12.69
N ALA A 239 11.79 11.32 -12.55
CA ALA A 239 12.49 10.16 -13.08
C ALA A 239 12.07 8.84 -12.39
N MET A 240 11.44 8.90 -11.22
CA MET A 240 10.90 7.75 -10.49
C MET A 240 9.45 7.40 -10.89
N ARG A 241 8.86 8.14 -11.84
CA ARG A 241 7.44 8.05 -12.19
C ARG A 241 7.24 7.89 -13.70
N SER A 242 6.00 7.59 -14.08
CA SER A 242 5.56 7.55 -15.48
C SER A 242 5.78 8.91 -16.16
N PRO A 243 6.11 8.94 -17.48
CA PRO A 243 6.22 10.18 -18.25
C PRO A 243 5.00 11.10 -18.15
N GLU A 244 3.80 10.55 -17.92
CA GLU A 244 2.54 11.30 -17.74
C GLU A 244 2.59 12.27 -16.55
N CYS A 245 3.43 12.00 -15.56
CA CYS A 245 3.61 12.90 -14.42
C CYS A 245 4.24 14.25 -14.79
N ARG A 246 4.77 14.40 -16.01
CA ARG A 246 5.27 15.69 -16.53
C ARG A 246 4.19 16.58 -17.11
N GLU A 247 2.98 16.05 -17.33
CA GLU A 247 1.83 16.83 -17.77
C GLU A 247 1.41 17.82 -16.68
N GLU A 248 1.25 19.10 -17.05
CA GLU A 248 1.03 20.21 -16.12
C GLU A 248 -0.08 19.97 -15.08
N LEU A 249 -1.19 19.36 -15.50
CA LEU A 249 -2.34 19.07 -14.64
C LEU A 249 -2.08 17.92 -13.64
N ARG A 250 -1.08 17.07 -13.90
CA ARG A 250 -0.76 15.88 -13.08
C ARG A 250 0.48 16.07 -12.22
N GLN A 251 1.31 17.07 -12.50
CA GLN A 251 2.60 17.28 -11.81
C GLN A 251 2.44 17.31 -10.28
N ALA A 252 1.51 18.13 -9.78
CA ALA A 252 1.27 18.27 -8.34
C ALA A 252 0.92 16.92 -7.70
N SER A 253 -0.13 16.26 -8.17
CA SER A 253 -0.59 14.98 -7.61
C SER A 253 0.47 13.88 -7.68
N CYS A 254 1.24 13.81 -8.78
CA CYS A 254 2.36 12.87 -8.89
C CYS A 254 3.48 13.15 -7.89
N LEU A 255 3.87 14.42 -7.69
CA LEU A 255 4.92 14.78 -6.75
C LEU A 255 4.50 14.51 -5.30
N LEU A 256 3.24 14.82 -4.95
CA LEU A 256 2.67 14.49 -3.64
C LEU A 256 2.70 12.98 -3.38
N ASP A 257 2.32 12.18 -4.37
CA ASP A 257 2.33 10.72 -4.26
C ASP A 257 3.75 10.14 -4.09
N VAL A 258 4.77 10.70 -4.75
CA VAL A 258 6.18 10.33 -4.50
C VAL A 258 6.60 10.66 -3.06
N ILE A 259 6.23 11.84 -2.57
CA ILE A 259 6.56 12.28 -1.20
C ILE A 259 5.94 11.33 -0.17
N VAL A 260 4.69 10.90 -0.37
CA VAL A 260 4.04 9.87 0.47
C VAL A 260 4.86 8.59 0.47
N GLY A 261 5.23 8.08 -0.71
CA GLY A 261 6.00 6.85 -0.84
C GLY A 261 7.34 6.91 -0.11
N LEU A 262 8.05 8.04 -0.19
CA LEU A 262 9.30 8.26 0.55
C LEU A 262 9.06 8.34 2.06
N ALA A 263 8.08 9.14 2.51
CA ALA A 263 7.84 9.37 3.93
C ALA A 263 7.27 8.15 4.67
N THR A 264 6.60 7.24 3.96
CA THR A 264 6.08 5.98 4.50
C THR A 264 7.11 4.86 4.54
N SER A 265 8.29 5.05 3.93
CA SER A 265 9.36 4.05 3.88
C SER A 265 10.68 4.50 4.51
N HIS A 266 10.86 5.81 4.69
CA HIS A 266 12.12 6.39 5.18
C HIS A 266 11.88 7.53 6.16
N VAL A 267 12.89 7.81 6.98
CA VAL A 267 12.93 8.99 7.85
C VAL A 267 13.44 10.18 7.04
N ILE A 268 12.55 11.12 6.73
CA ILE A 268 12.89 12.30 5.93
C ILE A 268 13.47 13.40 6.83
N SER A 269 14.65 13.91 6.49
CA SER A 269 15.28 15.01 7.24
C SER A 269 14.51 16.33 7.08
N GLY A 270 14.68 17.24 8.04
CA GLY A 270 14.08 18.59 7.97
C GLY A 270 14.50 19.36 6.71
N GLU A 271 15.77 19.28 6.32
CA GLU A 271 16.27 19.91 5.08
C GLU A 271 15.60 19.36 3.82
N LEU A 272 15.38 18.04 3.74
CA LEU A 272 14.70 17.45 2.59
C LEU A 272 13.21 17.79 2.58
N ASN A 273 12.53 17.76 3.73
CA ASN A 273 11.15 18.24 3.83
C ASN A 273 11.03 19.70 3.38
N ALA A 274 11.93 20.58 3.84
CA ALA A 274 11.96 21.96 3.41
C ALA A 274 12.15 22.08 1.88
N THR A 275 13.04 21.27 1.30
CA THR A 275 13.24 21.26 -0.15
C THR A 275 12.00 20.76 -0.90
N PHE A 276 11.26 19.78 -0.36
CA PHE A 276 9.98 19.35 -0.92
C PHE A 276 8.97 20.50 -0.95
N TRP A 277 8.84 21.25 0.15
CA TRP A 277 7.88 22.35 0.24
C TRP A 277 8.26 23.52 -0.67
N GLN A 278 9.55 23.86 -0.73
CA GLN A 278 10.05 24.86 -1.66
C GLN A 278 9.78 24.46 -3.12
N MET A 279 10.07 23.21 -3.50
CA MET A 279 9.80 22.66 -4.84
C MET A 279 8.29 22.70 -5.18
N LEU A 280 7.44 22.33 -4.23
CA LEU A 280 5.99 22.35 -4.43
C LEU A 280 5.45 23.79 -4.53
N SER A 281 6.07 24.77 -3.87
CA SER A 281 5.66 26.18 -3.95
C SER A 281 5.86 26.77 -5.35
N GLU A 282 6.80 26.22 -6.12
CA GLU A 282 7.06 26.57 -7.52
C GLU A 282 6.31 25.66 -8.51
N THR A 283 5.58 24.66 -8.00
CA THR A 283 4.83 23.72 -8.82
C THR A 283 3.39 24.20 -9.00
N PRO A 284 2.91 24.37 -10.24
CA PRO A 284 1.51 24.73 -10.49
C PRO A 284 0.54 23.71 -9.91
N ASN A 285 -0.68 24.15 -9.60
CA ASN A 285 -1.80 23.29 -9.19
C ASN A 285 -1.61 22.58 -7.85
N VAL A 286 -0.79 23.13 -6.94
CA VAL A 286 -0.74 22.71 -5.54
C VAL A 286 -1.63 23.65 -4.71
N HIS A 287 -2.65 23.09 -4.09
CA HIS A 287 -3.65 23.83 -3.33
C HIS A 287 -3.63 23.46 -1.86
N THR A 288 -4.01 24.40 -1.00
CA THR A 288 -4.25 24.11 0.43
C THR A 288 -5.74 23.94 0.70
N LEU A 289 -6.08 22.89 1.43
CA LEU A 289 -7.44 22.64 1.94
C LEU A 289 -7.65 23.25 3.34
N GLY A 290 -6.69 24.04 3.81
CA GLY A 290 -6.69 24.69 5.12
C GLY A 290 -6.00 23.88 6.22
N GLN A 291 -6.18 24.34 7.45
CA GLN A 291 -5.68 23.66 8.65
C GLN A 291 -6.75 22.74 9.22
N THR A 292 -6.33 21.59 9.74
CA THR A 292 -7.21 20.63 10.42
C THR A 292 -6.43 19.83 11.46
N HIS A 293 -7.04 18.76 11.99
CA HIS A 293 -6.35 17.76 12.80
C HIS A 293 -6.34 16.43 12.05
N ASP A 294 -5.22 15.72 12.14
CA ASP A 294 -5.14 14.37 11.58
C ASP A 294 -5.82 13.31 12.47
N ARG A 295 -5.75 12.05 12.06
CA ARG A 295 -6.36 10.91 12.78
C ARG A 295 -5.71 10.60 14.14
N LEU A 296 -4.58 11.24 14.48
CA LEU A 296 -3.94 11.20 15.79
C LEU A 296 -4.15 12.50 16.60
N GLY A 297 -4.92 13.46 16.07
CA GLY A 297 -5.21 14.73 16.72
C GLY A 297 -4.08 15.77 16.62
N ARG A 298 -3.10 15.59 15.73
CA ARG A 298 -2.03 16.57 15.48
C ARG A 298 -2.55 17.70 14.60
N SER A 299 -2.18 18.94 14.88
CA SER A 299 -2.49 20.08 14.00
C SER A 299 -1.71 19.99 12.68
N VAL A 300 -2.44 19.92 11.57
CA VAL A 300 -1.86 19.74 10.23
C VAL A 300 -2.32 20.79 9.25
N VAL A 301 -1.49 21.04 8.25
CA VAL A 301 -1.86 21.71 6.99
C VAL A 301 -2.18 20.64 5.96
N ALA A 302 -3.35 20.74 5.34
CA ALA A 302 -3.77 19.84 4.28
C ALA A 302 -3.42 20.42 2.90
N LEU A 303 -2.74 19.63 2.07
CA LEU A 303 -2.30 20.00 0.72
C LEU A 303 -2.82 18.98 -0.29
N ALA A 304 -3.20 19.43 -1.48
CA ALA A 304 -3.71 18.57 -2.54
C ALA A 304 -3.35 19.09 -3.93
N GLY A 305 -3.25 18.17 -4.88
CA GLY A 305 -3.23 18.48 -6.31
C GLY A 305 -4.65 18.46 -6.89
N LEU A 306 -4.77 18.74 -8.19
CA LEU A 306 -6.05 18.60 -8.89
C LEU A 306 -6.50 17.12 -8.94
N PRO A 307 -7.82 16.87 -9.08
CA PRO A 307 -8.33 15.51 -9.19
C PRO A 307 -7.74 14.79 -10.41
N ILE A 308 -7.34 13.54 -10.21
CA ILE A 308 -6.89 12.65 -11.28
C ILE A 308 -8.07 11.81 -11.72
N GLN A 309 -8.43 11.94 -12.99
CA GLN A 309 -9.48 11.16 -13.62
C GLN A 309 -8.87 10.01 -14.43
N THR A 310 -9.38 8.81 -14.20
CA THR A 310 -9.16 7.62 -15.01
C THR A 310 -10.46 7.24 -15.74
N GLU A 311 -10.48 6.11 -16.46
CA GLU A 311 -11.70 5.60 -17.10
C GLU A 311 -12.80 5.27 -16.08
N PHE A 312 -12.43 4.90 -14.86
CA PHE A 312 -13.36 4.31 -13.89
C PHE A 312 -13.51 5.10 -12.59
N GLU A 313 -12.62 6.05 -12.33
CA GLU A 313 -12.59 6.79 -11.07
C GLU A 313 -12.04 8.22 -11.22
N THR A 314 -12.48 9.10 -10.33
CA THR A 314 -11.88 10.42 -10.12
C THR A 314 -11.41 10.51 -8.67
N VAL A 315 -10.13 10.76 -8.45
CA VAL A 315 -9.50 10.70 -7.12
C VAL A 315 -8.70 11.96 -6.82
N VAL A 316 -8.78 12.43 -5.58
CA VAL A 316 -7.94 13.50 -5.02
C VAL A 316 -7.05 12.90 -3.94
N LEU A 317 -5.74 13.12 -4.06
CA LEU A 317 -4.78 12.83 -2.99
C LEU A 317 -4.62 14.07 -2.11
N VAL A 318 -4.96 13.93 -0.83
CA VAL A 318 -4.70 14.94 0.20
C VAL A 318 -3.54 14.45 1.06
N ILE A 319 -2.49 15.24 1.19
CA ILE A 319 -1.42 14.99 2.18
C ILE A 319 -1.61 15.90 3.39
N LEU A 320 -1.19 15.40 4.55
CA LEU A 320 -1.27 16.07 5.83
C LEU A 320 0.16 16.31 6.31
N VAL A 321 0.48 17.58 6.58
CA VAL A 321 1.81 18.00 7.04
C VAL A 321 1.67 18.60 8.44
N ASP A 322 2.44 18.12 9.40
CA ASP A 322 2.48 18.65 10.76
C ASP A 322 2.93 20.11 10.75
N SER A 323 2.04 21.00 11.18
CA SER A 323 2.27 22.44 11.22
C SER A 323 3.43 22.86 12.14
N ALA A 324 3.79 22.03 13.12
CA ALA A 324 4.84 22.32 14.09
C ALA A 324 6.22 21.81 13.68
N THR A 325 6.31 20.85 12.75
CA THR A 325 7.57 20.24 12.33
C THR A 325 7.83 20.27 10.82
N GLY A 326 6.82 20.61 10.02
CA GLY A 326 6.89 20.58 8.57
C GLY A 326 7.08 19.17 8.00
N ARG A 327 6.73 18.12 8.76
CA ARG A 327 6.87 16.72 8.33
C ARG A 327 5.55 16.20 7.79
N PHE A 328 5.62 15.38 6.75
CA PHE A 328 4.49 14.54 6.36
C PHE A 328 4.07 13.66 7.54
N VAL A 329 2.76 13.59 7.80
CA VAL A 329 2.19 12.79 8.90
C VAL A 329 1.01 11.92 8.49
N GLY A 330 0.50 12.08 7.26
CA GLY A 330 -0.53 11.19 6.72
C GLY A 330 -1.05 11.64 5.36
N GLU A 331 -1.90 10.81 4.77
CA GLU A 331 -2.63 11.10 3.53
C GLU A 331 -4.07 10.57 3.60
N GLU A 332 -4.96 11.18 2.82
CA GLU A 332 -6.27 10.62 2.46
C GLU A 332 -6.39 10.58 0.93
N ARG A 333 -6.76 9.43 0.36
CA ARG A 333 -7.26 9.36 -1.01
C ARG A 333 -8.78 9.45 -0.97
N VAL A 334 -9.30 10.50 -1.60
CA VAL A 334 -10.72 10.79 -1.68
C VAL A 334 -11.19 10.49 -3.10
N THR A 335 -11.97 9.43 -3.25
CA THR A 335 -12.62 9.10 -4.52
C THR A 335 -13.89 9.92 -4.63
N LEU A 336 -13.94 10.80 -5.63
CA LEU A 336 -15.08 11.68 -5.89
C LEU A 336 -16.21 10.95 -6.60
N GLU A 337 -15.84 10.04 -7.52
CA GLU A 337 -16.75 9.19 -8.28
C GLU A 337 -15.99 7.90 -8.65
N SER A 338 -16.65 6.75 -8.56
CA SER A 338 -16.12 5.47 -9.09
C SER A 338 -17.23 4.51 -9.47
N SER A 339 -17.25 4.09 -10.74
CA SER A 339 -18.19 3.06 -11.20
C SER A 339 -17.80 1.66 -10.73
N LEU A 340 -16.53 1.44 -10.38
CA LEU A 340 -16.05 0.15 -9.88
C LEU A 340 -16.46 -0.08 -8.43
N LEU A 341 -16.46 0.99 -7.63
CA LEU A 341 -16.78 0.95 -6.21
C LEU A 341 -18.23 1.37 -5.92
N ASP A 342 -19.04 1.71 -6.93
CA ASP A 342 -20.40 2.26 -6.76
C ASP A 342 -20.39 3.50 -5.85
N ILE A 343 -19.43 4.39 -6.08
CA ILE A 343 -19.25 5.66 -5.37
C ILE A 343 -19.78 6.79 -6.26
N ASP A 344 -20.88 7.41 -5.85
CA ASP A 344 -21.51 8.56 -6.49
C ASP A 344 -21.39 9.87 -5.68
N GLU A 345 -20.86 9.78 -4.45
CA GLU A 345 -20.54 10.90 -3.57
C GLU A 345 -19.10 10.78 -3.05
N PRO A 346 -18.37 11.90 -2.81
CA PRO A 346 -16.99 11.85 -2.34
C PRO A 346 -16.79 11.02 -1.08
N ALA A 347 -15.85 10.06 -1.12
CA ALA A 347 -15.59 9.14 -0.02
C ALA A 347 -14.09 8.81 0.12
N VAL A 348 -13.61 8.61 1.35
CA VAL A 348 -12.20 8.28 1.63
C VAL A 348 -11.94 6.80 1.40
N THR A 349 -11.39 6.43 0.24
CA THR A 349 -11.16 5.03 -0.13
C THR A 349 -9.86 4.46 0.41
N SER A 350 -8.92 5.31 0.81
CA SER A 350 -7.77 4.90 1.61
C SER A 350 -7.20 6.06 2.42
N PHE A 351 -6.52 5.74 3.51
CA PHE A 351 -5.67 6.70 4.20
C PHE A 351 -4.44 5.99 4.76
N THR A 352 -3.40 6.79 5.02
CA THR A 352 -2.25 6.39 5.82
C THR A 352 -1.99 7.46 6.86
N THR A 353 -1.67 7.08 8.09
CA THR A 353 -1.29 7.99 9.17
C THR A 353 0.01 7.48 9.78
N LEU A 354 1.06 8.32 9.75
CA LEU A 354 2.33 8.00 10.39
C LEU A 354 2.19 8.13 11.91
N ILE A 355 2.43 7.03 12.61
CA ILE A 355 2.46 6.98 14.07
C ILE A 355 3.82 7.48 14.56
N ASP A 356 4.91 6.99 13.95
CA ASP A 356 6.26 7.40 14.28
C ASP A 356 7.18 7.33 13.05
N ALA A 357 8.21 8.16 13.04
CA ALA A 357 9.28 8.17 12.04
C ALA A 357 10.58 8.71 12.68
N LYS A 358 11.52 7.82 12.98
CA LYS A 358 12.74 8.17 13.74
C LYS A 358 13.90 7.21 13.48
N MET A 359 15.09 7.65 13.86
CA MET A 359 16.28 6.80 13.89
C MET A 359 16.31 5.98 15.17
N VAL A 360 16.48 4.66 15.05
CA VAL A 360 16.60 3.70 16.16
C VAL A 360 17.92 2.95 16.09
N GLN A 361 18.32 2.32 17.20
CA GLN A 361 19.64 1.71 17.33
C GLN A 361 19.72 0.41 16.53
N GLU A 362 18.71 -0.45 16.65
CA GLU A 362 18.67 -1.75 15.98
C GLU A 362 17.33 -2.02 15.30
N VAL A 363 17.31 -2.98 14.36
CA VAL A 363 16.08 -3.47 13.74
C VAL A 363 15.20 -4.12 14.81
N GLY A 364 13.96 -3.66 14.94
CA GLY A 364 12.99 -4.13 15.93
C GLY A 364 12.81 -3.19 17.12
N ASP A 365 13.64 -2.16 17.26
CA ASP A 365 13.40 -1.06 18.21
C ASP A 365 12.25 -0.17 17.72
N SER A 366 11.48 0.42 18.64
CA SER A 366 10.29 1.25 18.32
C SER A 366 10.24 2.56 19.06
#